data_AF-A0A920UTE1-F1
#
_entry.id   AF-A0A920UTE1-F1
#
_cell.length_a   1.000
_cell.length_b   1.000
_cell.length_c   1.000
_cell.angle_alpha   90.00
_cell.angle_beta   90.00
_cell.angle_gamma   90.00
#
_symmetry.space_group_name_H-M   'P 1'
#
loop_
_entity.id
_entity.type
_entity.pdbx_description
1 polymer ?
#
loop_
_entity_poly.entity_id
_entity_poly.type
_entity_poly.pdbx_seq_one_letter_code
_entity_poly.pdbx_strand_id
1 'polypeptide(L)'
;MAIIEDSELIDQLKDIVGPSGYREAEDIDIKNYKDMMGARSIKPPLLLRPQSTQEVSQILRACNDAKQPITPQGGMTGLVSGAAPLGGEIVLSFERMKQVVEVDKFTSTMTVQAGVELQTIQETAEENNLLFPLDLGARGSCTIGGNLATNAGGNRVIRYGMIRDMVIGVEAVLADGSVIEGLHKLRKNNTGYDLKQLFIGSEGTLGVITKAVLKLAPKPNSQAVALCGVKSFDEVANFLVHAQSSLGSNLSAFEVLWNNTYALIDEYVPSVNVPLPDSYGFYVLIESMGSNTERDLELFLDCLNQANEQGLIEEVVVADSDAKIKKIWDVRDGAAEVIGAGYMHAFDVSLNIDAMGYFGEEVEKRIREKFEDTTIGLFWACR
;
A
#
# COMPACT_ATOMS: atom_id res chain seq x y z
N MET A 1 -32.04 7.11 -5.84
CA MET A 1 -31.82 5.95 -4.96
C MET A 1 -32.07 6.47 -3.56
N ALA A 2 -33.04 5.92 -2.85
CA ALA A 2 -33.69 6.58 -1.72
C ALA A 2 -32.69 6.92 -0.60
N ILE A 3 -32.74 8.17 -0.16
CA ILE A 3 -32.18 8.63 1.10
C ILE A 3 -32.88 7.82 2.21
N ILE A 4 -32.15 7.46 3.26
CA ILE A 4 -32.72 6.81 4.44
C ILE A 4 -33.79 7.74 5.02
N GLU A 5 -35.05 7.43 4.78
CA GLU A 5 -36.20 8.04 5.46
C GLU A 5 -36.67 7.18 6.65
N ASP A 6 -36.01 6.03 6.88
CA ASP A 6 -36.31 5.13 7.99
C ASP A 6 -35.65 5.61 9.28
N SER A 7 -36.38 6.42 10.04
CA SER A 7 -35.95 6.92 11.35
C SER A 7 -35.69 5.79 12.34
N GLU A 8 -36.40 4.67 12.25
CA GLU A 8 -36.23 3.55 13.19
C GLU A 8 -34.87 2.87 12.98
N LEU A 9 -34.46 2.67 11.73
CA LEU A 9 -33.12 2.13 11.43
C LEU A 9 -32.01 3.06 11.94
N ILE A 10 -32.12 4.38 11.71
CA ILE A 10 -31.10 5.34 12.15
C ILE A 10 -30.96 5.30 13.67
N ASP A 11 -32.07 5.30 14.41
CA ASP A 11 -32.05 5.27 15.87
C ASP A 11 -31.45 3.94 16.38
N GLN A 12 -31.83 2.81 15.77
CA GLN A 12 -31.23 1.51 16.09
C GLN A 12 -29.71 1.50 15.88
N LEU A 13 -29.22 2.06 14.77
CA LEU A 13 -27.79 2.13 14.46
C LEU A 13 -27.04 3.04 15.44
N LYS A 14 -27.65 4.17 15.84
CA LYS A 14 -27.10 5.08 16.86
C LYS A 14 -27.01 4.39 18.23
N ASP A 15 -28.01 3.59 18.59
CA ASP A 15 -28.01 2.83 19.84
C ASP A 15 -26.89 1.78 19.89
N ILE A 16 -26.62 1.10 18.78
CA ILE A 16 -25.54 0.10 18.69
C ILE A 16 -24.17 0.70 19.00
N VAL A 17 -23.85 1.87 18.43
CA VAL A 17 -22.51 2.48 18.53
C VAL A 17 -22.38 3.51 19.66
N GLY A 18 -23.51 3.93 20.21
CA GLY A 18 -23.64 4.97 21.22
C GLY A 18 -23.31 6.39 20.72
N PRO A 19 -23.44 7.43 21.57
CA PRO A 19 -23.29 8.83 21.18
C PRO A 19 -21.92 9.20 20.60
N SER A 20 -20.87 8.51 21.02
CA SER A 20 -19.51 8.72 20.50
C SER A 20 -19.27 7.98 19.18
N GLY A 21 -20.15 7.06 18.79
CA GLY A 21 -19.96 6.16 17.67
C GLY A 21 -20.61 6.58 16.36
N TYR A 22 -21.32 7.71 16.31
CA TYR A 22 -21.89 8.20 15.05
C TYR A 22 -21.61 9.68 14.79
N ARG A 23 -21.77 10.08 13.53
CA ARG A 23 -21.86 11.47 13.06
C ARG A 23 -22.98 11.57 12.04
N GLU A 24 -23.77 12.63 12.15
CA GLU A 24 -24.83 12.96 11.18
C GLU A 24 -24.32 13.98 10.18
N ALA A 25 -24.93 14.05 9.01
CA ALA A 25 -24.43 14.77 7.83
C ALA A 25 -23.66 16.08 8.09
N GLU A 26 -24.18 16.97 8.93
CA GLU A 26 -23.53 18.27 9.23
C GLU A 26 -22.17 18.11 9.94
N ASP A 27 -22.04 17.09 10.80
CA ASP A 27 -20.84 16.81 11.61
C ASP A 27 -19.86 15.84 10.95
N ILE A 28 -20.14 15.39 9.72
CA ILE A 28 -19.26 14.50 8.96
C ILE A 28 -18.17 15.33 8.27
N ASP A 29 -16.92 15.04 8.62
CA ASP A 29 -15.72 15.66 8.05
C ASP A 29 -15.54 15.26 6.57
N ILE A 30 -15.00 16.18 5.77
CA ILE A 30 -14.72 15.97 4.34
C ILE A 30 -13.87 14.74 4.06
N LYS A 31 -12.94 14.40 4.97
CA LYS A 31 -12.09 13.21 4.85
C LYS A 31 -12.88 11.90 4.82
N ASN A 32 -14.13 11.88 5.30
CA ASN A 32 -14.96 10.68 5.37
C ASN A 32 -15.90 10.52 4.15
N TYR A 33 -15.81 11.40 3.16
CA TYR A 33 -16.64 11.26 1.94
C TYR A 33 -16.00 11.76 0.64
N LYS A 34 -14.88 12.47 0.71
CA LYS A 34 -14.08 12.85 -0.45
C LYS A 34 -12.95 11.84 -0.66
N ASP A 35 -12.84 11.28 -1.85
CA ASP A 35 -11.71 10.42 -2.20
C ASP A 35 -10.43 11.21 -2.46
N MET A 36 -9.29 10.51 -2.42
CA MET A 36 -7.95 11.08 -2.54
C MET A 36 -7.73 11.79 -3.89
N MET A 37 -8.29 11.27 -4.98
CA MET A 37 -8.16 11.84 -6.33
C MET A 37 -9.16 12.97 -6.59
N GLY A 38 -10.11 13.20 -5.67
CA GLY A 38 -11.17 14.19 -5.80
C GLY A 38 -12.25 13.82 -6.82
N ALA A 39 -12.29 12.57 -7.30
CA ALA A 39 -13.25 12.13 -8.31
C ALA A 39 -14.68 12.03 -7.74
N ARG A 40 -14.81 11.77 -6.44
CA ARG A 40 -16.06 11.63 -5.70
C ARG A 40 -15.98 12.38 -4.37
N SER A 41 -17.07 13.08 -4.04
CA SER A 41 -17.21 13.87 -2.82
C SER A 41 -18.69 14.00 -2.42
N ILE A 42 -19.37 12.87 -2.22
CA ILE A 42 -20.81 12.84 -1.88
C ILE A 42 -20.97 12.62 -0.39
N LYS A 43 -21.53 13.58 0.32
CA LYS A 43 -21.70 13.49 1.77
C LYS A 43 -22.79 12.46 2.14
N PRO A 44 -22.50 11.46 3.00
CA PRO A 44 -23.48 10.48 3.45
C PRO A 44 -24.40 11.07 4.54
N PRO A 45 -25.58 10.47 4.78
CA PRO A 45 -26.49 10.90 5.84
C PRO A 45 -25.97 10.54 7.24
N LEU A 46 -25.27 9.41 7.36
CA LEU A 46 -24.79 8.87 8.63
C LEU A 46 -23.40 8.23 8.45
N LEU A 47 -22.52 8.50 9.41
CA LEU A 47 -21.22 7.85 9.58
C LEU A 47 -21.25 7.07 10.89
N LEU A 48 -21.02 5.77 10.83
CA LEU A 48 -20.90 4.87 11.97
C LEU A 48 -19.44 4.52 12.23
N ARG A 49 -19.08 4.43 13.51
CA ARG A 49 -17.70 4.26 14.00
C ARG A 49 -17.69 3.25 15.14
N PRO A 50 -17.83 1.95 14.82
CA PRO A 50 -17.83 0.89 15.81
C PRO A 50 -16.47 0.80 16.52
N GLN A 51 -16.48 0.21 17.71
CA GLN A 51 -15.28 -0.10 18.50
C GLN A 51 -15.07 -1.62 18.66
N SER A 52 -16.00 -2.45 18.17
CA SER A 52 -15.92 -3.90 18.28
C SER A 52 -16.52 -4.64 17.08
N THR A 53 -16.09 -5.89 16.90
CA THR A 53 -16.64 -6.81 15.90
C THR A 53 -18.14 -7.05 16.10
N GLN A 54 -18.60 -7.08 17.35
CA GLN A 54 -19.99 -7.27 17.70
C GLN A 54 -20.86 -6.09 17.26
N GLU A 55 -20.40 -4.85 17.43
CA GLU A 55 -21.09 -3.67 16.90
C GLU A 55 -21.15 -3.72 15.37
N VAL A 56 -20.06 -4.10 14.68
CA VAL A 56 -20.06 -4.30 13.22
C VAL A 56 -21.09 -5.35 12.81
N SER A 57 -21.14 -6.50 13.50
CA SER A 57 -22.12 -7.55 13.28
C SER A 57 -23.57 -7.08 13.41
N GLN A 58 -23.87 -6.31 14.45
CA GLN A 58 -25.19 -5.73 14.68
C GLN A 58 -25.55 -4.70 13.60
N ILE A 59 -24.62 -3.83 13.21
CA ILE A 59 -24.80 -2.85 12.14
C ILE A 59 -25.12 -3.54 10.81
N LEU A 60 -24.29 -4.51 10.40
CA LEU A 60 -24.49 -5.20 9.12
C LEU A 60 -25.83 -5.94 9.09
N ARG A 61 -26.20 -6.61 10.18
CA ARG A 61 -27.52 -7.26 10.31
C ARG A 61 -28.67 -6.27 10.12
N ALA A 62 -28.66 -5.16 10.86
CA ALA A 62 -29.72 -4.14 10.78
C ALA A 62 -29.80 -3.55 9.36
N CYS A 63 -28.66 -3.22 8.76
CA CYS A 63 -28.61 -2.72 7.39
C CYS A 63 -29.11 -3.75 6.37
N ASN A 64 -28.75 -5.04 6.54
CA ASN A 64 -29.22 -6.10 5.65
C ASN A 64 -30.73 -6.31 5.73
N ASP A 65 -31.30 -6.31 6.93
CA ASP A 65 -32.75 -6.45 7.14
C ASP A 65 -33.53 -5.29 6.50
N ALA A 66 -32.98 -4.07 6.57
CA ALA A 66 -33.54 -2.87 5.96
C ALA A 66 -33.13 -2.67 4.48
N LYS A 67 -32.30 -3.54 3.91
CA LYS A 67 -31.68 -3.39 2.56
C LYS A 67 -30.96 -2.06 2.37
N GLN A 68 -30.37 -1.54 3.45
CA GLN A 68 -29.61 -0.32 3.47
C GLN A 68 -28.17 -0.58 3.02
N PRO A 69 -27.70 0.01 1.91
CA PRO A 69 -26.31 -0.15 1.50
C PRO A 69 -25.35 0.57 2.45
N ILE A 70 -24.13 0.04 2.52
CA ILE A 70 -23.05 0.58 3.34
C ILE A 70 -21.77 0.77 2.53
N THR A 71 -20.90 1.65 2.99
CA THR A 71 -19.56 1.83 2.45
C THR A 71 -18.53 1.71 3.58
N PRO A 72 -17.77 0.59 3.67
CA PRO A 72 -16.72 0.45 4.66
C PRO A 72 -15.53 1.36 4.33
N GLN A 73 -14.97 2.00 5.36
CA GLN A 73 -13.86 2.94 5.23
C GLN A 73 -12.74 2.64 6.23
N GLY A 74 -11.53 2.56 5.69
CA GLY A 74 -10.29 2.64 6.46
C GLY A 74 -9.71 4.07 6.41
N GLY A 75 -8.47 4.18 5.95
CA GLY A 75 -7.73 5.45 5.87
C GLY A 75 -8.15 6.44 4.76
N MET A 76 -9.09 6.09 3.89
CA MET A 76 -9.51 6.91 2.73
C MET A 76 -8.37 7.26 1.75
N THR A 77 -7.36 6.41 1.66
CA THR A 77 -6.17 6.58 0.80
C THR A 77 -6.24 5.85 -0.55
N GLY A 78 -7.36 5.18 -0.84
CA GLY A 78 -7.54 4.44 -2.10
C GLY A 78 -7.71 5.36 -3.31
N LEU A 79 -7.22 4.93 -4.47
CA LEU A 79 -7.14 5.76 -5.68
C LEU A 79 -8.26 5.47 -6.72
N VAL A 80 -9.18 4.55 -6.41
CA VAL A 80 -10.28 4.13 -7.31
C VAL A 80 -11.67 4.47 -6.74
N SER A 81 -11.72 5.36 -5.75
CA SER A 81 -12.95 5.81 -5.07
C SER A 81 -13.78 4.71 -4.39
N GLY A 82 -13.26 3.49 -4.20
CA GLY A 82 -14.01 2.36 -3.62
C GLY A 82 -14.55 2.61 -2.21
N ALA A 83 -13.86 3.44 -1.42
CA ALA A 83 -14.26 3.81 -0.07
C ALA A 83 -15.16 5.07 0.00
N ALA A 84 -15.38 5.77 -1.12
CA ALA A 84 -16.20 6.98 -1.16
C ALA A 84 -17.66 6.63 -1.53
N PRO A 85 -18.67 7.08 -0.77
CA PRO A 85 -20.07 6.72 -0.99
C PRO A 85 -20.64 7.34 -2.28
N LEU A 86 -21.61 6.66 -2.90
CA LEU A 86 -22.33 7.11 -4.10
C LEU A 86 -23.57 7.97 -3.78
N GLY A 87 -23.96 8.07 -2.51
CA GLY A 87 -25.03 8.94 -2.02
C GLY A 87 -26.25 8.22 -1.47
N GLY A 88 -26.26 6.90 -1.45
CA GLY A 88 -27.31 6.09 -0.83
C GLY A 88 -26.83 5.33 0.41
N GLU A 89 -25.52 5.32 0.67
CA GLU A 89 -24.87 4.46 1.65
C GLU A 89 -24.71 5.11 3.02
N ILE A 90 -24.78 4.29 4.07
CA ILE A 90 -24.23 4.64 5.38
C ILE A 90 -22.74 4.33 5.36
N VAL A 91 -21.93 5.26 5.83
CA VAL A 91 -20.50 5.00 5.94
C VAL A 91 -20.19 4.25 7.23
N LEU A 92 -19.37 3.20 7.12
CA LEU A 92 -18.86 2.40 8.24
C LEU A 92 -17.35 2.61 8.37
N SER A 93 -16.91 3.50 9.27
CA SER A 93 -15.50 3.84 9.48
C SER A 93 -14.87 3.05 10.61
N PHE A 94 -13.67 2.53 10.37
CA PHE A 94 -12.88 1.77 11.33
C PHE A 94 -12.00 2.65 12.23
N GLU A 95 -12.18 3.98 12.23
CA GLU A 95 -11.30 4.93 12.94
C GLU A 95 -11.27 4.77 14.48
N ARG A 96 -12.18 3.98 15.07
CA ARG A 96 -12.18 3.64 16.51
C ARG A 96 -11.66 2.22 16.81
N MET A 97 -11.49 1.37 15.79
CA MET A 97 -10.94 0.02 15.94
C MET A 97 -9.43 0.01 15.66
N LYS A 98 -8.66 0.68 16.55
CA LYS A 98 -7.21 0.95 16.38
C LYS A 98 -6.29 0.23 17.37
N GLN A 99 -6.72 -0.91 17.92
CA GLN A 99 -5.90 -1.66 18.88
C GLN A 99 -4.98 -2.66 18.18
N VAL A 100 -3.69 -2.60 18.53
CA VAL A 100 -2.81 -3.76 18.44
C VAL A 100 -3.14 -4.66 19.62
N VAL A 101 -3.73 -5.83 19.33
CA VAL A 101 -4.24 -6.76 20.34
C VAL A 101 -3.10 -7.55 20.97
N GLU A 102 -2.14 -7.99 20.16
CA GLU A 102 -1.05 -8.84 20.61
C GLU A 102 0.14 -8.81 19.65
N VAL A 103 1.36 -8.89 20.19
CA VAL A 103 2.59 -9.21 19.45
C VAL A 103 3.17 -10.51 20.01
N ASP A 104 3.27 -11.55 19.18
CA ASP A 104 3.84 -12.84 19.57
C ASP A 104 5.19 -13.05 18.87
N LYS A 105 6.27 -12.89 19.63
CA LYS A 105 7.65 -13.04 19.15
C LYS A 105 7.98 -14.48 18.75
N PHE A 106 7.37 -15.49 19.39
CA PHE A 106 7.68 -16.90 19.15
C PHE A 106 7.13 -17.37 17.81
N THR A 107 5.93 -16.89 17.45
CA THR A 107 5.34 -17.18 16.13
C THR A 107 5.67 -16.11 15.09
N SER A 108 6.28 -14.99 15.51
CA SER A 108 6.49 -13.75 14.75
C SER A 108 5.19 -13.31 14.08
N THR A 109 4.18 -13.04 14.92
CA THR A 109 2.85 -12.61 14.48
C THR A 109 2.36 -11.40 15.25
N MET A 110 1.45 -10.63 14.65
CA MET A 110 0.77 -9.51 15.30
C MET A 110 -0.73 -9.60 15.05
N THR A 111 -1.53 -9.58 16.11
CA THR A 111 -2.99 -9.51 15.99
C THR A 111 -3.40 -8.04 16.10
N VAL A 112 -4.11 -7.53 15.11
CA VAL A 112 -4.49 -6.12 15.01
C VAL A 112 -5.95 -5.95 14.63
N GLN A 113 -6.57 -4.86 15.07
CA GLN A 113 -7.86 -4.42 14.56
C GLN A 113 -7.70 -3.76 13.17
N ALA A 114 -8.76 -3.79 12.36
CA ALA A 114 -8.74 -3.35 10.98
C ALA A 114 -8.43 -1.85 10.78
N GLY A 115 -8.68 -1.03 11.79
CA GLY A 115 -8.45 0.41 11.75
C GLY A 115 -7.03 0.84 12.13
N VAL A 116 -6.15 -0.07 12.55
CA VAL A 116 -4.76 0.27 12.91
C VAL A 116 -4.02 0.74 11.66
N GLU A 117 -3.37 1.90 11.78
CA GLU A 117 -2.51 2.48 10.75
C GLU A 117 -1.29 1.60 10.46
N LEU A 118 -0.89 1.52 9.19
CA LEU A 118 0.28 0.73 8.77
C LEU A 118 1.56 1.17 9.49
N GLN A 119 1.78 2.47 9.64
CA GLN A 119 2.94 3.00 10.35
C GLN A 119 3.00 2.53 11.81
N THR A 120 1.86 2.53 12.53
CA THR A 120 1.79 2.03 13.91
C THR A 120 2.14 0.54 13.99
N ILE A 121 1.75 -0.26 13.00
CA ILE A 121 2.10 -1.68 12.91
C ILE A 121 3.61 -1.86 12.70
N GLN A 122 4.21 -1.07 11.81
CA GLN A 122 5.65 -1.10 11.54
C GLN A 122 6.44 -0.74 12.81
N GLU A 123 6.10 0.40 13.45
CA GLU A 123 6.73 0.87 14.69
C GLU A 123 6.61 -0.18 15.81
N THR A 124 5.41 -0.74 16.01
CA THR A 124 5.18 -1.77 17.03
C THR A 124 5.97 -3.06 16.75
N ALA A 125 6.14 -3.44 15.48
CA ALA A 125 6.97 -4.59 15.13
C ALA A 125 8.45 -4.31 15.44
N GLU A 126 8.94 -3.11 15.11
CA GLU A 126 10.32 -2.71 15.33
C GLU A 126 10.71 -2.66 16.82
N GLU A 127 9.85 -2.15 17.68
CA GLU A 127 10.03 -2.18 19.15
C GLU A 127 10.21 -3.61 19.69
N ASN A 128 9.74 -4.60 18.94
CA ASN A 128 9.80 -6.01 19.26
C ASN A 128 10.93 -6.76 18.52
N ASN A 129 11.84 -6.05 17.87
CA ASN A 129 12.92 -6.59 17.00
C ASN A 129 12.39 -7.43 15.83
N LEU A 130 11.21 -7.05 15.34
CA LEU A 130 10.55 -7.65 14.19
C LEU A 130 10.36 -6.58 13.10
N LEU A 131 9.98 -7.04 11.92
CA LEU A 131 9.67 -6.24 10.74
C LEU A 131 8.27 -6.64 10.26
N PHE A 132 7.39 -5.65 10.07
CA PHE A 132 6.23 -5.81 9.18
C PHE A 132 6.63 -5.28 7.80
N PRO A 133 6.80 -6.13 6.76
CA PRO A 133 7.55 -5.72 5.58
C PRO A 133 6.78 -4.84 4.57
N LEU A 134 5.45 -4.81 4.66
CA LEU A 134 4.64 -3.97 3.78
C LEU A 134 4.96 -2.50 4.03
N ASP A 135 5.29 -1.77 2.98
CA ASP A 135 5.55 -0.35 3.05
C ASP A 135 5.13 0.37 1.75
N LEU A 136 4.50 1.52 1.92
CA LEU A 136 3.89 2.31 0.86
C LEU A 136 3.71 3.77 1.32
N GLY A 137 3.66 4.72 0.38
CA GLY A 137 3.68 6.16 0.69
C GLY A 137 2.56 6.63 1.64
N ALA A 138 1.41 5.96 1.64
CA ALA A 138 0.29 6.28 2.52
C ALA A 138 0.37 5.64 3.93
N ARG A 139 1.51 5.08 4.35
CA ARG A 139 1.66 4.33 5.62
C ARG A 139 1.14 5.04 6.87
N GLY A 140 1.23 6.37 6.92
CA GLY A 140 0.79 7.19 8.06
C GLY A 140 -0.73 7.34 8.19
N SER A 141 -1.50 6.96 7.17
CA SER A 141 -2.96 7.12 7.16
C SER A 141 -3.71 5.88 6.66
N CYS A 142 -3.11 5.06 5.80
CA CYS A 142 -3.69 3.80 5.38
C CYS A 142 -3.77 2.83 6.57
N THR A 143 -4.83 2.05 6.60
CA THR A 143 -5.15 1.13 7.69
C THR A 143 -5.03 -0.31 7.21
N ILE A 144 -4.69 -1.24 8.10
CA ILE A 144 -4.48 -2.64 7.73
C ILE A 144 -5.71 -3.31 7.09
N GLY A 145 -6.93 -2.98 7.54
CA GLY A 145 -8.17 -3.46 6.94
C GLY A 145 -8.31 -3.00 5.48
N GLY A 146 -7.98 -1.74 5.22
CA GLY A 146 -7.90 -1.18 3.87
C GLY A 146 -6.83 -1.86 3.03
N ASN A 147 -5.62 -2.06 3.56
CA ASN A 147 -4.55 -2.74 2.83
C ASN A 147 -4.95 -4.18 2.45
N LEU A 148 -5.60 -4.92 3.36
CA LEU A 148 -6.09 -6.27 3.08
C LEU A 148 -7.22 -6.23 2.05
N ALA A 149 -8.20 -5.35 2.22
CA ALA A 149 -9.34 -5.24 1.31
C ALA A 149 -8.90 -4.91 -0.13
N THR A 150 -7.82 -4.15 -0.32
CA THR A 150 -7.28 -3.82 -1.65
C THR A 150 -6.16 -4.75 -2.12
N ASN A 151 -5.77 -5.75 -1.32
CA ASN A 151 -4.58 -6.56 -1.54
C ASN A 151 -3.34 -5.69 -1.85
N ALA A 152 -3.07 -4.70 -1.00
CA ALA A 152 -2.02 -3.74 -1.22
C ALA A 152 -0.65 -4.40 -1.46
N GLY A 153 0.06 -3.88 -2.46
CA GLY A 153 1.48 -4.07 -2.63
C GLY A 153 2.28 -2.97 -1.93
N GLY A 154 3.57 -2.93 -2.21
CA GLY A 154 4.50 -1.96 -1.66
C GLY A 154 5.81 -1.96 -2.41
N ASN A 155 6.79 -1.25 -1.88
CA ASN A 155 8.15 -1.16 -2.42
C ASN A 155 9.01 -2.41 -2.16
N ARG A 156 8.53 -3.38 -1.37
CA ARG A 156 9.27 -4.61 -1.01
C ARG A 156 8.58 -5.91 -1.42
N VAL A 157 7.69 -5.86 -2.41
CA VAL A 157 6.95 -7.04 -2.89
C VAL A 157 7.89 -8.10 -3.45
N ILE A 158 8.96 -7.70 -4.16
CA ILE A 158 9.97 -8.61 -4.72
C ILE A 158 10.51 -9.63 -3.70
N ARG A 159 10.57 -9.25 -2.42
CA ARG A 159 11.05 -10.12 -1.35
C ARG A 159 9.96 -10.76 -0.51
N TYR A 160 8.96 -9.98 -0.12
CA TYR A 160 8.00 -10.39 0.91
C TYR A 160 6.62 -10.75 0.34
N GLY A 161 6.40 -10.53 -0.95
CA GLY A 161 5.11 -10.71 -1.60
C GLY A 161 4.15 -9.55 -1.34
N MET A 162 2.91 -9.74 -1.76
CA MET A 162 1.82 -8.80 -1.53
C MET A 162 1.28 -9.00 -0.11
N ILE A 163 0.39 -8.12 0.39
CA ILE A 163 -0.16 -8.29 1.75
C ILE A 163 -0.82 -9.65 1.98
N ARG A 164 -1.37 -10.30 0.94
CA ARG A 164 -1.91 -11.66 1.02
C ARG A 164 -0.89 -12.72 1.48
N ASP A 165 0.40 -12.48 1.25
CA ASP A 165 1.50 -13.34 1.68
C ASP A 165 1.94 -13.04 3.12
N MET A 166 1.48 -11.91 3.66
CA MET A 166 1.82 -11.37 4.98
C MET A 166 0.69 -11.51 6.01
N VAL A 167 -0.35 -12.29 5.71
CA VAL A 167 -1.49 -12.51 6.62
C VAL A 167 -1.71 -14.00 6.89
N ILE A 168 -1.96 -14.31 8.16
CA ILE A 168 -2.16 -15.68 8.66
C ILE A 168 -3.64 -15.96 8.85
N GLY A 169 -4.40 -15.01 9.39
CA GLY A 169 -5.82 -15.15 9.69
C GLY A 169 -6.55 -13.83 9.60
N VAL A 170 -7.87 -13.90 9.35
CA VAL A 170 -8.76 -12.74 9.21
C VAL A 170 -10.04 -13.03 10.00
N GLU A 171 -10.48 -12.04 10.77
CA GLU A 171 -11.84 -11.96 11.29
C GLU A 171 -12.62 -11.02 10.38
N ALA A 172 -13.76 -11.47 9.87
CA ALA A 172 -14.61 -10.67 8.99
C ALA A 172 -16.09 -10.84 9.35
N VAL A 173 -16.90 -9.83 9.03
CA VAL A 173 -18.34 -9.86 9.24
C VAL A 173 -19.03 -9.80 7.89
N LEU A 174 -19.93 -10.75 7.63
CA LEU A 174 -20.72 -10.82 6.40
C LEU A 174 -21.90 -9.84 6.44
N ALA A 175 -22.52 -9.62 5.29
CA ALA A 175 -23.66 -8.70 5.17
C ALA A 175 -24.82 -9.04 6.10
N ASP A 176 -25.11 -10.32 6.36
CA ASP A 176 -26.15 -10.77 7.29
C ASP A 176 -25.76 -10.62 8.78
N GLY A 177 -24.58 -10.05 9.07
CA GLY A 177 -24.01 -9.91 10.40
C GLY A 177 -23.31 -11.16 10.93
N SER A 178 -23.23 -12.26 10.18
CA SER A 178 -22.49 -13.45 10.60
C SER A 178 -20.99 -13.17 10.69
N VAL A 179 -20.34 -13.64 11.76
CA VAL A 179 -18.90 -13.44 11.98
C VAL A 179 -18.12 -14.67 11.52
N ILE A 180 -17.13 -14.46 10.67
CA ILE A 180 -16.13 -15.46 10.28
C ILE A 180 -14.96 -15.38 11.27
N GLU A 181 -14.82 -16.42 12.09
CA GLU A 181 -13.75 -16.55 13.08
C GLU A 181 -12.52 -17.25 12.47
N GLY A 182 -11.74 -16.49 11.68
CA GLY A 182 -10.54 -17.00 11.00
C GLY A 182 -9.21 -16.66 11.68
N LEU A 183 -9.21 -16.19 12.94
CA LEU A 183 -7.99 -15.81 13.64
C LEU A 183 -7.26 -17.04 14.19
N HIS A 184 -6.03 -17.24 13.74
CA HIS A 184 -5.10 -18.22 14.29
C HIS A 184 -3.66 -17.78 14.02
N LYS A 185 -2.69 -18.42 14.69
CA LYS A 185 -1.25 -18.14 14.51
C LYS A 185 -0.48 -19.27 13.83
N LEU A 186 -1.20 -20.27 13.30
CA LEU A 186 -0.61 -21.43 12.65
C LEU A 186 0.06 -21.04 11.32
N ARG A 187 1.35 -21.36 11.18
CA ARG A 187 2.12 -21.17 9.94
C ARG A 187 1.66 -22.08 8.80
N LYS A 188 1.17 -23.27 9.14
CA LYS A 188 0.61 -24.25 8.22
C LYS A 188 -0.74 -24.68 8.75
N ASN A 189 -1.79 -24.49 7.96
CA ASN A 189 -3.14 -24.87 8.29
C ASN A 189 -3.88 -25.33 7.03
N ASN A 190 -4.08 -26.65 6.89
CA ASN A 190 -4.70 -27.26 5.70
C ASN A 190 -6.09 -27.85 6.03
N THR A 191 -6.80 -27.29 7.01
CA THR A 191 -8.11 -27.79 7.43
C THR A 191 -9.25 -27.14 6.63
N GLY A 192 -9.33 -27.46 5.35
CA GLY A 192 -10.38 -26.96 4.45
C GLY A 192 -9.92 -25.79 3.55
N TYR A 193 -10.86 -24.96 3.12
CA TYR A 193 -10.59 -23.83 2.23
C TYR A 193 -9.92 -22.67 2.97
N ASP A 194 -9.01 -21.97 2.29
CA ASP A 194 -8.35 -20.78 2.82
C ASP A 194 -9.25 -19.52 2.66
N LEU A 195 -10.33 -19.46 3.44
CA LEU A 195 -11.38 -18.44 3.28
C LEU A 195 -10.87 -17.00 3.42
N LYS A 196 -9.78 -16.77 4.17
CA LYS A 196 -9.21 -15.42 4.30
C LYS A 196 -8.85 -14.82 2.93
N GLN A 197 -8.47 -15.66 1.97
CA GLN A 197 -8.07 -15.23 0.63
C GLN A 197 -9.20 -14.60 -0.18
N LEU A 198 -10.46 -14.95 0.13
CA LEU A 198 -11.61 -14.35 -0.52
C LEU A 198 -11.82 -12.89 -0.08
N PHE A 199 -11.51 -12.56 1.17
CA PHE A 199 -11.66 -11.20 1.69
C PHE A 199 -10.52 -10.27 1.24
N ILE A 200 -9.32 -10.82 0.99
CA ILE A 200 -8.15 -10.05 0.59
C ILE A 200 -8.24 -9.68 -0.89
N GLY A 201 -8.36 -8.39 -1.19
CA GLY A 201 -8.65 -7.90 -2.55
C GLY A 201 -10.16 -7.83 -2.88
N SER A 202 -11.04 -8.06 -1.91
CA SER A 202 -12.50 -7.97 -2.13
C SER A 202 -13.05 -6.55 -2.13
N GLU A 203 -12.26 -5.56 -1.72
CA GLU A 203 -12.65 -4.16 -1.57
C GLU A 203 -13.90 -3.96 -0.69
N GLY A 204 -14.10 -4.86 0.29
CA GLY A 204 -15.23 -4.80 1.22
C GLY A 204 -16.57 -5.30 0.65
N THR A 205 -16.57 -5.84 -0.57
CA THR A 205 -17.80 -6.28 -1.27
C THR A 205 -18.34 -7.63 -0.80
N LEU A 206 -17.48 -8.48 -0.20
CA LEU A 206 -17.87 -9.81 0.30
C LEU A 206 -18.12 -9.84 1.82
N GLY A 207 -17.79 -8.76 2.51
CA GLY A 207 -17.82 -8.66 3.95
C GLY A 207 -16.76 -7.67 4.44
N VAL A 208 -16.80 -7.37 5.72
CA VAL A 208 -15.96 -6.32 6.32
C VAL A 208 -14.95 -6.94 7.28
N ILE A 209 -13.66 -6.75 7.01
CA ILE A 209 -12.57 -7.23 7.86
C ILE A 209 -12.54 -6.40 9.14
N THR A 210 -12.56 -7.06 10.30
CA THR A 210 -12.54 -6.40 11.63
C THR A 210 -11.23 -6.58 12.36
N LYS A 211 -10.53 -7.71 12.15
CA LYS A 211 -9.20 -8.00 12.70
C LYS A 211 -8.39 -8.87 11.75
N ALA A 212 -7.07 -8.84 11.93
CA ALA A 212 -6.15 -9.72 11.21
C ALA A 212 -5.02 -10.21 12.10
N VAL A 213 -4.51 -11.41 11.81
CA VAL A 213 -3.22 -11.90 12.32
C VAL A 213 -2.19 -11.73 11.21
N LEU A 214 -1.26 -10.82 11.39
CA LEU A 214 -0.20 -10.50 10.46
C LEU A 214 1.04 -11.37 10.70
N LYS A 215 1.71 -11.74 9.61
CA LYS A 215 3.01 -12.38 9.62
C LYS A 215 4.09 -11.31 9.70
N LEU A 216 4.95 -11.42 10.70
CA LEU A 216 6.15 -10.61 10.86
C LEU A 216 7.38 -11.39 10.40
N ALA A 217 8.44 -10.66 10.07
CA ALA A 217 9.78 -11.15 9.84
C ALA A 217 10.72 -10.68 10.98
N PRO A 218 11.89 -11.30 11.17
CA PRO A 218 12.95 -10.71 12.00
C PRO A 218 13.36 -9.34 11.44
N LYS A 219 13.66 -8.38 12.32
CA LYS A 219 14.22 -7.09 11.90
C LYS A 219 15.60 -7.34 11.24
N PRO A 220 15.84 -6.83 10.01
CA PRO A 220 17.15 -6.91 9.38
C PRO A 220 18.22 -6.15 10.17
N ASN A 221 19.44 -6.68 10.21
CA ASN A 221 20.59 -6.04 10.88
C ASN A 221 21.43 -5.19 9.91
N SER A 222 21.13 -5.26 8.62
CA SER A 222 21.84 -4.57 7.56
C SER A 222 20.82 -4.07 6.52
N GLN A 223 21.11 -2.89 5.97
CA GLN A 223 20.38 -2.28 4.87
C GLN A 223 21.41 -1.54 4.01
N ALA A 224 21.44 -1.85 2.72
CA ALA A 224 22.25 -1.16 1.74
C ALA A 224 21.35 -0.68 0.61
N VAL A 225 21.52 0.58 0.20
CA VAL A 225 20.68 1.23 -0.82
C VAL A 225 21.58 1.95 -1.80
N ALA A 226 21.24 1.88 -3.09
CA ALA A 226 21.88 2.67 -4.13
C ALA A 226 20.84 3.20 -5.12
N LEU A 227 21.18 4.33 -5.75
CA LEU A 227 20.51 4.82 -6.95
C LEU A 227 21.48 4.70 -8.12
N CYS A 228 21.05 4.04 -9.20
CA CYS A 228 21.87 3.78 -10.38
C CYS A 228 21.28 4.47 -11.62
N GLY A 229 22.12 5.14 -12.41
CA GLY A 229 21.77 5.63 -13.75
C GLY A 229 21.94 4.50 -14.77
N VAL A 230 20.91 4.26 -15.57
CA VAL A 230 20.86 3.19 -16.57
C VAL A 230 20.37 3.75 -17.91
N LYS A 231 20.96 3.30 -19.00
CA LYS A 231 20.78 3.90 -20.33
C LYS A 231 19.49 3.45 -21.03
N SER A 232 19.17 2.16 -21.00
CA SER A 232 18.04 1.55 -21.70
C SER A 232 17.29 0.57 -20.82
N PHE A 233 16.05 0.26 -21.20
CA PHE A 233 15.24 -0.70 -20.44
C PHE A 233 15.80 -2.12 -20.50
N ASP A 234 16.45 -2.50 -21.60
CA ASP A 234 17.11 -3.82 -21.70
C ASP A 234 18.22 -3.96 -20.65
N GLU A 235 19.00 -2.91 -20.41
CA GLU A 235 20.01 -2.89 -19.35
C GLU A 235 19.36 -2.92 -17.95
N VAL A 236 18.22 -2.24 -17.74
CA VAL A 236 17.44 -2.35 -16.50
C VAL A 236 16.99 -3.79 -16.25
N ALA A 237 16.42 -4.46 -17.25
CA ALA A 237 15.94 -5.83 -17.14
C ALA A 237 17.09 -6.82 -16.86
N ASN A 238 18.21 -6.66 -17.56
CA ASN A 238 19.41 -7.46 -17.31
C ASN A 238 20.02 -7.18 -15.92
N PHE A 239 19.98 -5.93 -15.46
CA PHE A 239 20.42 -5.56 -14.12
C PHE A 239 19.55 -6.20 -13.04
N LEU A 240 18.23 -6.27 -13.23
CA LEU A 240 17.34 -6.99 -12.32
C LEU A 240 17.72 -8.47 -12.22
N VAL A 241 17.94 -9.15 -13.34
CA VAL A 241 18.34 -10.57 -13.35
C VAL A 241 19.68 -10.77 -12.63
N HIS A 242 20.66 -9.91 -12.90
CA HIS A 242 21.96 -9.91 -12.23
C HIS A 242 21.82 -9.69 -10.72
N ALA A 243 21.03 -8.71 -10.30
CA ALA A 243 20.77 -8.40 -8.90
C ALA A 243 20.06 -9.55 -8.17
N GLN A 244 19.05 -10.16 -8.79
CA GLN A 244 18.35 -11.33 -8.25
C GLN A 244 19.30 -12.52 -8.06
N SER A 245 20.17 -12.78 -9.04
CA SER A 245 21.15 -13.86 -8.96
C SER A 245 22.24 -13.59 -7.91
N SER A 246 22.67 -12.34 -7.76
CA SER A 246 23.78 -11.97 -6.88
C SER A 246 23.37 -11.81 -5.42
N LEU A 247 22.23 -11.16 -5.17
CA LEU A 247 21.75 -10.84 -3.82
C LEU A 247 20.76 -11.88 -3.27
N GLY A 248 20.14 -12.66 -4.14
CA GLY A 248 19.16 -13.68 -3.75
C GLY A 248 18.05 -13.10 -2.86
N SER A 249 17.81 -13.73 -1.71
CA SER A 249 16.77 -13.28 -0.77
C SER A 249 17.07 -11.96 -0.05
N ASN A 250 18.29 -11.41 -0.18
CA ASN A 250 18.61 -10.12 0.42
C ASN A 250 18.03 -8.95 -0.38
N LEU A 251 17.86 -9.09 -1.71
CA LEU A 251 17.22 -8.09 -2.56
C LEU A 251 15.82 -7.79 -2.03
N SER A 252 15.63 -6.59 -1.48
CA SER A 252 14.37 -6.19 -0.84
C SER A 252 13.59 -5.15 -1.63
N ALA A 253 14.24 -4.35 -2.48
CA ALA A 253 13.56 -3.45 -3.41
C ALA A 253 14.33 -3.31 -4.72
N PHE A 254 13.59 -3.14 -5.81
CA PHE A 254 14.10 -2.78 -7.13
C PHE A 254 13.05 -1.91 -7.82
N GLU A 255 13.22 -0.60 -7.74
CA GLU A 255 12.26 0.41 -8.23
C GLU A 255 12.91 1.19 -9.37
N VAL A 256 12.12 1.47 -10.42
CA VAL A 256 12.62 2.10 -11.65
C VAL A 256 11.83 3.36 -11.94
N LEU A 257 12.54 4.45 -12.18
CA LEU A 257 11.99 5.70 -12.70
C LEU A 257 12.46 5.88 -14.14
N TRP A 258 11.56 6.23 -15.04
CA TRP A 258 11.97 6.75 -16.35
C TRP A 258 12.53 8.15 -16.16
N ASN A 259 13.35 8.58 -17.12
CA ASN A 259 13.90 9.93 -17.16
C ASN A 259 12.84 11.01 -16.95
N ASN A 260 11.69 10.88 -17.63
CA ASN A 260 10.61 11.86 -17.54
C ASN A 260 10.07 12.03 -16.10
N THR A 261 9.87 10.95 -15.35
CA THR A 261 9.46 11.03 -13.95
C THR A 261 10.56 11.58 -13.06
N TYR A 262 11.81 11.17 -13.28
CA TYR A 262 12.94 11.67 -12.52
C TYR A 262 13.10 13.19 -12.65
N ALA A 263 13.00 13.72 -13.88
CA ALA A 263 13.04 15.16 -14.16
C ALA A 263 11.86 15.90 -13.52
N LEU A 264 10.65 15.33 -13.58
CA LEU A 264 9.47 15.91 -12.94
C LEU A 264 9.60 16.00 -11.41
N ILE A 265 10.25 15.02 -10.78
CA ILE A 265 10.52 15.06 -9.34
C ILE A 265 11.46 16.22 -9.01
N ASP A 266 12.56 16.37 -9.76
CA ASP A 266 13.52 17.46 -9.57
C ASP A 266 12.89 18.85 -9.76
N GLU A 267 11.99 18.99 -10.74
CA GLU A 267 11.33 20.26 -11.04
C GLU A 267 10.22 20.62 -10.03
N TYR A 268 9.35 19.66 -9.68
CA TYR A 268 8.08 19.95 -8.99
C TYR A 268 8.06 19.59 -7.50
N VAL A 269 9.09 18.93 -6.97
CA VAL A 269 9.11 18.46 -5.57
C VAL A 269 10.26 19.11 -4.79
N PRO A 270 10.10 20.35 -4.28
CA PRO A 270 11.19 21.13 -3.66
C PRO A 270 11.83 20.50 -2.42
N SER A 271 11.13 19.55 -1.79
CA SER A 271 11.63 18.80 -0.63
C SER A 271 12.65 17.72 -1.03
N VAL A 272 12.67 17.30 -2.29
CA VAL A 272 13.52 16.22 -2.82
C VAL A 272 14.73 16.83 -3.53
N ASN A 273 15.91 16.27 -3.27
CA ASN A 273 17.13 16.63 -3.99
C ASN A 273 17.61 15.37 -4.71
N VAL A 274 17.61 15.40 -6.05
CA VAL A 274 17.99 14.24 -6.84
C VAL A 274 19.52 14.10 -6.92
N PRO A 275 20.10 12.90 -6.71
CA PRO A 275 21.56 12.76 -6.53
C PRO A 275 22.34 12.51 -7.83
N LEU A 276 21.65 12.21 -8.94
CA LEU A 276 22.21 11.97 -10.27
C LEU A 276 21.70 13.02 -11.28
N PRO A 277 22.46 13.34 -12.35
CA PRO A 277 21.95 14.19 -13.43
C PRO A 277 20.79 13.50 -14.18
N ASP A 278 19.97 14.29 -14.86
CA ASP A 278 18.83 13.87 -15.69
C ASP A 278 19.24 13.35 -17.09
N SER A 279 20.49 12.91 -17.27
CA SER A 279 21.02 12.47 -18.56
C SER A 279 20.83 10.97 -18.88
N TYR A 280 20.33 10.19 -17.91
CA TYR A 280 20.15 8.74 -18.06
C TYR A 280 18.72 8.42 -18.49
N GLY A 281 18.52 7.36 -19.27
CA GLY A 281 17.18 6.93 -19.70
C GLY A 281 16.32 6.45 -18.53
N PHE A 282 16.95 5.83 -17.53
CA PHE A 282 16.31 5.19 -16.39
C PHE A 282 17.13 5.39 -15.11
N TYR A 283 16.44 5.35 -13.98
CA TYR A 283 17.03 5.42 -12.64
C TYR A 283 16.52 4.26 -11.81
N VAL A 284 17.44 3.43 -11.32
CA VAL A 284 17.11 2.23 -10.54
C VAL A 284 17.49 2.45 -9.08
N LEU A 285 16.50 2.44 -8.19
CA LEU A 285 16.70 2.30 -6.75
C LEU A 285 16.74 0.81 -6.42
N ILE A 286 17.85 0.35 -5.85
CA ILE A 286 18.04 -1.02 -5.40
C ILE A 286 18.32 -1.05 -3.90
N GLU A 287 17.63 -1.94 -3.17
CA GLU A 287 17.81 -2.16 -1.73
C GLU A 287 18.15 -3.63 -1.44
N SER A 288 19.12 -3.83 -0.56
CA SER A 288 19.45 -5.12 0.02
C SER A 288 19.28 -5.04 1.54
N MET A 289 18.55 -5.99 2.13
CA MET A 289 18.43 -6.11 3.59
C MET A 289 18.90 -7.49 4.05
N GLY A 290 19.62 -7.57 5.16
CA GLY A 290 20.18 -8.84 5.60
C GLY A 290 20.37 -8.94 7.11
N SER A 291 21.33 -9.75 7.52
CA SER A 291 21.57 -10.09 8.93
C SER A 291 23.02 -9.87 9.39
N ASN A 292 23.93 -9.57 8.45
CA ASN A 292 25.35 -9.33 8.71
C ASN A 292 25.83 -8.09 7.95
N THR A 293 25.98 -6.98 8.66
CA THR A 293 26.30 -5.67 8.09
C THR A 293 27.52 -5.68 7.16
N GLU A 294 28.63 -6.32 7.55
CA GLU A 294 29.86 -6.33 6.75
C GLU A 294 29.70 -7.17 5.48
N ARG A 295 29.23 -8.42 5.61
CA ARG A 295 29.09 -9.34 4.46
C ARG A 295 28.02 -8.89 3.48
N ASP A 296 26.91 -8.38 3.99
CA ASP A 296 25.80 -7.93 3.14
C ASP A 296 26.19 -6.66 2.37
N LEU A 297 27.00 -5.78 2.96
CA LEU A 297 27.55 -4.62 2.25
C LEU A 297 28.59 -5.03 1.20
N GLU A 298 29.51 -5.94 1.53
CA GLU A 298 30.50 -6.48 0.57
C GLU A 298 29.79 -7.11 -0.64
N LEU A 299 28.81 -7.99 -0.39
CA LEU A 299 28.01 -8.62 -1.44
C LEU A 299 27.24 -7.59 -2.30
N PHE A 300 26.70 -6.55 -1.68
CA PHE A 300 25.99 -5.48 -2.38
C PHE A 300 26.92 -4.67 -3.28
N LEU A 301 28.09 -4.29 -2.78
CA LEU A 301 29.09 -3.56 -3.57
C LEU A 301 29.64 -4.42 -4.72
N ASP A 302 29.90 -5.70 -4.49
CA ASP A 302 30.33 -6.64 -5.54
C ASP A 302 29.26 -6.80 -6.63
N CYS A 303 27.98 -6.88 -6.25
CA CYS A 303 26.87 -6.89 -7.19
C CYS A 303 26.87 -5.65 -8.08
N LEU A 304 27.02 -4.45 -7.50
CA LEU A 304 27.04 -3.19 -8.26
C LEU A 304 28.31 -3.08 -9.14
N ASN A 305 29.47 -3.47 -8.63
CA ASN A 305 30.72 -3.45 -9.39
C ASN A 305 30.64 -4.36 -10.62
N GLN A 306 30.13 -5.57 -10.47
CA GLN A 306 29.96 -6.50 -11.59
C GLN A 306 28.92 -5.99 -12.61
N ALA A 307 27.85 -5.33 -12.15
CA ALA A 307 26.88 -4.70 -13.04
C ALA A 307 27.53 -3.58 -13.87
N ASN A 308 28.41 -2.78 -13.25
CA ASN A 308 29.15 -1.72 -13.92
C ASN A 308 30.14 -2.29 -14.95
N GLU A 309 30.90 -3.33 -14.58
CA GLU A 309 31.84 -4.01 -15.48
C GLU A 309 31.14 -4.65 -16.70
N GLN A 310 29.91 -5.11 -16.52
CA GLN A 310 29.06 -5.63 -17.60
C GLN A 310 28.38 -4.54 -18.44
N GLY A 311 28.52 -3.26 -18.06
CA GLY A 311 27.89 -2.12 -18.74
C GLY A 311 26.38 -2.00 -18.48
N LEU A 312 25.86 -2.61 -17.40
CA LEU A 312 24.44 -2.56 -17.03
C LEU A 312 24.07 -1.27 -16.30
N ILE A 313 25.05 -0.62 -15.67
CA ILE A 313 24.90 0.68 -14.98
C ILE A 313 25.96 1.65 -15.52
N GLU A 314 25.60 2.92 -15.67
CA GLU A 314 26.53 3.97 -16.11
C GLU A 314 27.10 4.78 -14.94
N GLU A 315 26.30 4.97 -13.89
CA GLU A 315 26.68 5.73 -12.69
C GLU A 315 25.94 5.20 -11.47
N VAL A 316 26.57 5.30 -10.29
CA VAL A 316 25.99 4.75 -9.06
C VAL A 316 26.26 5.63 -7.84
N VAL A 317 25.20 5.92 -7.09
CA VAL A 317 25.28 6.59 -5.79
C VAL A 317 24.86 5.60 -4.72
N VAL A 318 25.83 5.10 -3.96
CA VAL A 318 25.60 4.22 -2.81
C VAL A 318 25.36 5.05 -1.54
N ALA A 319 24.38 4.67 -0.73
CA ALA A 319 24.14 5.28 0.57
C ALA A 319 25.20 4.83 1.59
N ASP A 320 25.73 5.79 2.35
CA ASP A 320 26.76 5.60 3.39
C ASP A 320 26.23 5.93 4.80
N SER A 321 24.94 6.26 4.90
CA SER A 321 24.27 6.70 6.12
C SER A 321 22.75 6.59 6.00
N ASP A 322 22.05 6.44 7.12
CA ASP A 322 20.58 6.39 7.16
C ASP A 322 19.94 7.65 6.55
N ALA A 323 20.57 8.82 6.74
CA ALA A 323 20.13 10.06 6.14
C ALA A 323 20.20 10.02 4.60
N LYS A 324 21.22 9.36 4.03
CA LYS A 324 21.36 9.19 2.58
C LYS A 324 20.43 8.10 2.04
N ILE A 325 20.19 7.02 2.80
CA ILE A 325 19.15 6.03 2.51
C ILE A 325 17.80 6.72 2.36
N LYS A 326 17.41 7.54 3.35
CA LYS A 326 16.16 8.29 3.31
C LYS A 326 16.08 9.18 2.07
N LYS A 327 17.14 9.95 1.77
CA LYS A 327 17.17 10.83 0.59
C LYS A 327 16.99 10.06 -0.73
N ILE A 328 17.58 8.88 -0.87
CA ILE A 328 17.40 8.06 -2.08
C ILE A 328 15.95 7.55 -2.17
N TRP A 329 15.35 7.11 -1.06
CA TRP A 329 13.93 6.73 -1.02
C TRP A 329 13.00 7.91 -1.30
N ASP A 330 13.32 9.11 -0.80
CA ASP A 330 12.55 10.33 -1.04
C ASP A 330 12.47 10.66 -2.54
N VAL A 331 13.50 10.33 -3.34
CA VAL A 331 13.43 10.45 -4.81
C VAL A 331 12.34 9.56 -5.38
N ARG A 332 12.31 8.28 -5.00
CA ARG A 332 11.30 7.33 -5.48
C ARG A 332 9.89 7.70 -5.01
N ASP A 333 9.74 8.09 -3.75
CA ASP A 333 8.45 8.47 -3.16
C ASP A 333 7.94 9.81 -3.73
N GLY A 334 8.85 10.71 -4.12
CA GLY A 334 8.54 11.99 -4.77
C GLY A 334 7.72 11.86 -6.05
N ALA A 335 7.73 10.70 -6.73
CA ALA A 335 6.88 10.45 -7.89
C ALA A 335 5.38 10.65 -7.60
N ALA A 336 4.93 10.33 -6.37
CA ALA A 336 3.55 10.54 -5.96
C ALA A 336 3.25 12.00 -5.54
N GLU A 337 4.29 12.81 -5.33
CA GLU A 337 4.22 14.21 -4.89
C GLU A 337 4.37 15.21 -6.03
N VAL A 338 4.44 14.74 -7.30
CA VAL A 338 4.45 15.59 -8.50
C VAL A 338 3.07 16.24 -8.68
N ILE A 339 2.77 17.18 -7.80
CA ILE A 339 1.55 17.97 -7.73
C ILE A 339 1.84 19.30 -8.43
N GLY A 340 0.88 19.80 -9.21
CA GLY A 340 1.02 21.09 -9.90
C GLY A 340 1.61 21.01 -11.31
N ALA A 341 2.07 19.83 -11.75
CA ALA A 341 2.39 19.57 -13.16
C ALA A 341 1.15 19.60 -14.08
N GLY A 342 -0.06 19.52 -13.51
CA GLY A 342 -1.32 19.60 -14.25
C GLY A 342 -2.42 18.75 -13.62
N TYR A 343 -3.50 18.52 -14.38
CA TYR A 343 -4.54 17.57 -14.01
C TYR A 343 -4.05 16.14 -14.28
N MET A 344 -3.98 15.32 -13.23
CA MET A 344 -3.38 13.99 -13.30
C MET A 344 -4.39 12.91 -13.72
N HIS A 345 -4.05 12.15 -14.75
CA HIS A 345 -4.68 10.88 -15.07
C HIS A 345 -3.73 9.74 -14.71
N ALA A 346 -4.05 9.01 -13.65
CA ALA A 346 -3.21 7.92 -13.16
C ALA A 346 -3.69 6.56 -13.68
N PHE A 347 -2.74 5.71 -14.06
CA PHE A 347 -2.97 4.32 -14.44
C PHE A 347 -1.97 3.44 -13.67
N ASP A 348 -2.47 2.37 -13.04
CA ASP A 348 -1.64 1.33 -12.43
C ASP A 348 -1.88 0.04 -13.23
N VAL A 349 -0.84 -0.47 -13.89
CA VAL A 349 -0.93 -1.59 -14.82
C VAL A 349 0.17 -2.60 -14.54
N SER A 350 -0.10 -3.87 -14.86
CA SER A 350 0.88 -4.95 -14.77
C SER A 350 1.19 -5.48 -16.16
N LEU A 351 2.47 -5.63 -16.46
CA LEU A 351 2.98 -6.11 -17.74
C LEU A 351 4.08 -7.14 -17.47
N ASN A 352 4.34 -8.00 -18.45
CA ASN A 352 5.57 -8.78 -18.42
C ASN A 352 6.77 -7.83 -18.54
N ILE A 353 7.87 -8.16 -17.86
CA ILE A 353 9.08 -7.30 -17.83
C ILE A 353 9.59 -7.04 -19.25
N ASP A 354 9.60 -8.05 -20.13
CA ASP A 354 10.03 -7.94 -21.53
C ASP A 354 9.16 -7.00 -22.39
N ALA A 355 7.95 -6.65 -21.93
CA ALA A 355 7.05 -5.73 -22.61
C ALA A 355 7.13 -4.29 -22.10
N MET A 356 7.77 -4.04 -20.94
CA MET A 356 7.73 -2.74 -20.27
C MET A 356 8.47 -1.63 -21.05
N GLY A 357 9.63 -1.94 -21.63
CA GLY A 357 10.38 -0.99 -22.47
C GLY A 357 9.54 -0.53 -23.66
N TYR A 358 9.04 -1.49 -24.45
CA TYR A 358 8.14 -1.24 -25.58
C TYR A 358 6.88 -0.47 -25.18
N PHE A 359 6.25 -0.84 -24.06
CA PHE A 359 5.06 -0.17 -23.57
C PHE A 359 5.32 1.30 -23.23
N GLY A 360 6.42 1.60 -22.53
CA GLY A 360 6.78 2.97 -22.16
C GLY A 360 6.97 3.85 -23.40
N GLU A 361 7.73 3.37 -24.38
CA GLU A 361 7.97 4.06 -25.65
C GLU A 361 6.67 4.32 -26.44
N GLU A 362 5.83 3.30 -26.59
CA GLU A 362 4.59 3.43 -27.37
C GLU A 362 3.53 4.28 -26.68
N VAL A 363 3.41 4.22 -25.35
CA VAL A 363 2.50 5.09 -24.60
C VAL A 363 2.93 6.53 -24.76
N GLU A 364 4.21 6.84 -24.55
CA GLU A 364 4.72 8.20 -24.69
C GLU A 364 4.48 8.73 -26.10
N LYS A 365 4.87 7.96 -27.13
CA LYS A 365 4.68 8.34 -28.53
C LYS A 365 3.21 8.63 -28.85
N ARG A 366 2.29 7.71 -28.54
CA ARG A 366 0.88 7.84 -28.92
C ARG A 366 0.14 8.93 -28.15
N ILE A 367 0.50 9.17 -26.89
CA ILE A 367 -0.07 10.27 -26.11
C ILE A 367 0.39 11.60 -26.69
N ARG A 368 1.68 11.75 -27.02
CA ARG A 368 2.21 12.99 -27.63
C ARG A 368 1.64 13.25 -29.02
N GLU A 369 1.44 12.22 -29.84
CA GLU A 369 0.78 12.33 -31.16
C GLU A 369 -0.65 12.90 -31.08
N LYS A 370 -1.34 12.66 -29.96
CA LYS A 370 -2.74 13.09 -29.76
C LYS A 370 -2.87 14.35 -28.91
N PHE A 371 -1.92 14.57 -28.00
CA PHE A 371 -1.95 15.60 -26.98
C PHE A 371 -0.53 16.18 -26.80
N GLU A 372 -0.16 17.10 -27.69
CA GLU A 372 1.22 17.63 -27.83
C GLU A 372 1.80 18.21 -26.53
N ASP A 373 0.99 18.90 -25.71
CA ASP A 373 1.41 19.56 -24.47
C ASP A 373 1.29 18.68 -23.21
N THR A 374 1.23 17.34 -23.36
CA THR A 374 1.05 16.45 -22.20
C THR A 374 2.36 16.18 -21.46
N THR A 375 2.31 16.34 -20.14
CA THR A 375 3.31 15.83 -19.21
C THR A 375 3.07 14.35 -18.91
N ILE A 376 4.08 13.52 -19.12
CA ILE A 376 4.00 12.07 -18.90
C ILE A 376 5.06 11.69 -17.87
N GLY A 377 4.66 10.92 -16.88
CA GLY A 377 5.57 10.26 -15.95
C GLY A 377 5.35 8.75 -16.01
N LEU A 378 6.45 8.00 -16.09
CA LEU A 378 6.46 6.55 -16.01
C LEU A 378 7.39 6.10 -14.88
N PHE A 379 6.90 5.20 -14.04
CA PHE A 379 7.71 4.49 -13.06
C PHE A 379 7.21 3.06 -12.91
N TRP A 380 8.09 2.19 -12.45
CA TRP A 380 7.84 0.78 -12.25
C TRP A 380 8.30 0.38 -10.86
N ALA A 381 7.43 -0.35 -10.16
CA ALA A 381 7.77 -1.09 -8.95
C ALA A 381 7.88 -2.56 -9.30
N CYS A 382 9.03 -3.19 -9.05
CA CYS A 382 9.18 -4.63 -9.25
C CYS A 382 8.34 -5.38 -8.20
N ARG A 383 7.15 -5.84 -8.61
CA ARG A 383 6.14 -6.51 -7.79
C ARG A 383 5.79 -7.88 -8.36
#